data_AF-A0A060VT52-F1
#
_entry.id   AF-A0A060VT52-F1
#
_cell.length_a   1.000
_cell.length_b   1.000
_cell.length_c   1.000
_cell.angle_alpha   90.00
_cell.angle_beta   90.00
_cell.angle_gamma   90.00
#
_symmetry.space_group_name_H-M   'P 1'
#
loop_
_entity.id
_entity.type
_entity.pdbx_description
1 polymer ?
#
loop_
_entity_poly.entity_id
_entity_poly.type
_entity_poly.pdbx_seq_one_letter_code
_entity_poly.pdbx_strand_id
1 'polypeptide(L)'
;MLRFVSQFACLSFGLVLSCVCITFNWVYFYYRFGDSVKKNLVIGTLAWPSPWVIVIGSFFSCCGAGLQSLTGAPRLLQAIARDGIVPFLQVFGHGKANGEPTWALLMTVGICEIGILIASLDAVAPILSMFFLMCYLFVNLACAVQTLLRTPNWRPRFKFYHWTLSFLGMSLCLSLMFISSWYYALVAMSIAGCIYKYIEYRG
;
A
#
# COMPACT_ATOMS: atom_id res chain seq x y z
N MET A 1 -9.14 -17.40 -3.50
CA MET A 1 -8.95 -16.47 -2.37
C MET A 1 -7.78 -16.87 -1.45
N LEU A 2 -7.82 -17.98 -0.72
CA LEU A 2 -6.80 -18.36 0.29
C LEU A 2 -5.33 -18.42 -0.21
N ARG A 3 -5.09 -18.96 -1.42
CA ARG A 3 -3.74 -18.95 -2.04
C ARG A 3 -3.21 -17.53 -2.28
N PHE A 4 -4.09 -16.66 -2.76
CA PHE A 4 -3.76 -15.27 -3.07
C PHE A 4 -3.43 -14.50 -1.79
N VAL A 5 -4.18 -14.74 -0.71
CA VAL A 5 -3.94 -14.12 0.61
C VAL A 5 -2.59 -14.56 1.19
N SER A 6 -2.30 -15.86 1.22
CA SER A 6 -1.00 -16.36 1.72
C SER A 6 0.19 -15.88 0.88
N GLN A 7 0.02 -15.78 -0.45
CA GLN A 7 1.05 -15.27 -1.36
C GLN A 7 1.25 -13.77 -1.16
N PHE A 8 0.17 -13.00 -0.99
CA PHE A 8 0.24 -11.56 -0.75
C PHE A 8 0.88 -11.25 0.60
N ALA A 9 0.61 -12.02 1.65
CA ALA A 9 1.29 -11.87 2.94
C ALA A 9 2.82 -12.06 2.78
N CYS A 10 3.26 -13.15 2.13
CA CYS A 10 4.69 -13.37 1.86
C CYS A 10 5.31 -12.26 0.98
N LEU A 11 4.57 -11.79 -0.05
CA LEU A 11 5.03 -10.70 -0.90
C LEU A 11 5.14 -9.38 -0.11
N SER A 12 4.17 -9.08 0.74
CA SER A 12 4.18 -7.89 1.58
C SER A 12 5.37 -7.88 2.55
N PHE A 13 5.68 -9.03 3.17
CA PHE A 13 6.87 -9.17 4.00
C PHE A 13 8.15 -8.92 3.20
N GLY A 14 8.27 -9.55 2.02
CA GLY A 14 9.43 -9.35 1.15
C GLY A 14 9.59 -7.90 0.68
N LEU A 15 8.48 -7.22 0.40
CA LEU A 15 8.46 -5.83 -0.07
C LEU A 15 8.78 -4.84 1.06
N VAL A 16 8.24 -5.06 2.26
CA VAL A 16 8.58 -4.24 3.43
C VAL A 16 10.03 -4.46 3.83
N LEU A 17 10.52 -5.71 3.81
CA LEU A 17 11.91 -6.02 4.12
C LEU A 17 12.85 -5.41 3.06
N SER A 18 12.52 -5.49 1.77
CA SER A 18 13.33 -4.86 0.74
C SER A 18 13.33 -3.34 0.89
N CYS A 19 12.18 -2.70 1.18
CA CYS A 19 12.12 -1.28 1.49
C CYS A 19 13.01 -0.92 2.69
N VAL A 20 12.97 -1.68 3.78
CA VAL A 20 13.84 -1.46 4.95
C VAL A 20 15.32 -1.60 4.57
N CYS A 21 15.70 -2.69 3.89
CA CYS A 21 17.08 -2.90 3.44
C CYS A 21 17.54 -1.80 2.48
N ILE A 22 16.67 -1.38 1.57
CA ILE A 22 16.90 -0.28 0.62
C ILE A 22 17.08 1.03 1.40
N THR A 23 16.23 1.36 2.37
CA THR A 23 16.38 2.56 3.21
C THR A 23 17.67 2.52 4.01
N PHE A 24 18.02 1.40 4.64
CA PHE A 24 19.30 1.27 5.37
C PHE A 24 20.50 1.42 4.44
N ASN A 25 20.45 0.82 3.25
CA ASN A 25 21.52 0.93 2.27
C ASN A 25 21.61 2.34 1.67
N TRP A 26 20.48 2.97 1.35
CA TRP A 26 20.43 4.37 0.90
C TRP A 26 20.92 5.33 1.96
N VAL A 27 20.50 5.17 3.21
CA VAL A 27 21.00 5.96 4.34
C VAL A 27 22.51 5.78 4.43
N TYR A 28 23.00 4.55 4.41
CA TYR A 28 24.44 4.27 4.41
C TYR A 28 25.17 4.92 3.22
N PHE A 29 24.61 4.85 2.01
CA PHE A 29 25.19 5.45 0.81
C PHE A 29 25.11 6.98 0.83
N TYR A 30 24.02 7.55 1.32
CA TYR A 30 23.81 9.00 1.49
C TYR A 30 24.77 9.57 2.54
N TYR A 31 24.96 8.88 3.67
CA TYR A 31 25.94 9.29 4.68
C TYR A 31 27.39 9.11 4.19
N ARG A 32 27.66 8.21 3.22
CA ARG A 32 29.01 7.94 2.70
C ARG A 32 29.38 8.75 1.45
N PHE A 33 28.40 9.13 0.62
CA PHE A 33 28.59 9.74 -0.70
C PHE A 33 27.61 10.91 -0.97
N GLY A 34 26.96 11.46 0.06
CA GLY A 34 25.82 12.40 -0.02
C GLY A 34 26.08 13.76 -0.65
N ASP A 35 27.27 14.02 -1.19
CA ASP A 35 27.51 15.22 -1.96
C ASP A 35 26.94 15.08 -3.38
N SER A 36 26.01 15.96 -3.72
CA SER A 36 25.58 16.21 -5.08
C SER A 36 26.78 16.73 -5.88
N VAL A 37 27.47 15.87 -6.62
CA VAL A 37 28.55 16.28 -7.53
C VAL A 37 27.95 17.24 -8.58
N LYS A 38 28.14 18.55 -8.36
CA LYS A 38 27.79 19.63 -9.29
C LYS A 38 26.30 19.72 -9.71
N LYS A 39 25.36 19.63 -8.76
CA LYS A 39 23.91 19.85 -8.99
C LYS A 39 23.22 18.88 -9.98
N ASN A 40 23.87 17.78 -10.36
CA ASN A 40 23.27 16.74 -11.19
C ASN A 40 22.81 15.56 -10.32
N LEU A 41 21.68 14.93 -10.67
CA LEU A 41 21.27 13.68 -10.05
C LEU A 41 22.38 12.64 -10.28
N VAL A 42 23.03 12.19 -9.20
CA VAL A 42 24.13 11.20 -9.22
C VAL A 42 23.73 9.95 -10.00
N ILE A 43 22.46 9.56 -9.89
CA ILE A 43 21.84 8.43 -10.59
C ILE A 43 21.80 8.67 -12.11
N GLY A 44 21.54 9.89 -12.56
CA GLY A 44 21.53 10.28 -13.97
C GLY A 44 22.93 10.29 -14.59
N THR A 45 23.95 10.68 -13.83
CA THR A 45 25.36 10.62 -14.27
C THR A 45 25.94 9.20 -14.30
N LEU A 46 25.40 8.27 -13.49
CA LEU A 46 25.81 6.86 -13.48
C LEU A 46 25.14 6.04 -14.60
N ALA A 47 24.18 6.61 -15.33
CA ALA A 47 23.36 5.91 -16.30
C ALA A 47 24.09 5.73 -17.64
N TRP A 48 24.45 4.49 -17.96
CA TRP A 48 24.89 4.09 -19.30
C TRP A 48 23.68 3.54 -20.08
N PRO A 49 23.43 3.92 -21.36
CA PRO A 49 24.28 4.68 -22.29
C PRO A 49 24.06 6.21 -22.30
N SER A 50 23.01 6.72 -21.66
CA SER A 50 22.70 8.17 -21.64
C SER A 50 21.80 8.52 -20.45
N PRO A 51 21.98 9.69 -19.80
CA PRO A 51 21.12 10.18 -18.72
C PRO A 51 19.63 10.29 -19.11
N TRP A 52 19.34 10.52 -20.40
CA TRP A 52 17.98 10.63 -20.94
C TRP A 52 17.17 9.34 -20.77
N VAL A 53 17.84 8.18 -20.69
CA VAL A 53 17.19 6.89 -20.47
C VAL A 53 16.47 6.86 -19.12
N ILE A 54 17.08 7.45 -18.08
CA ILE A 54 16.45 7.50 -16.75
C ILE A 54 15.31 8.49 -16.73
N VAL A 55 15.45 9.65 -17.39
CA VAL A 55 14.37 10.65 -17.44
C VAL A 55 13.14 10.09 -18.16
N ILE A 56 13.33 9.49 -19.34
CA ILE A 56 12.24 8.91 -20.12
C ILE A 56 11.66 7.67 -19.40
N GLY A 57 12.53 6.81 -18.85
CA GLY A 57 12.11 5.61 -18.13
C GLY A 57 11.32 5.92 -16.86
N SER A 58 11.76 6.90 -16.07
CA SER A 58 11.04 7.35 -14.87
C SER A 58 9.70 7.99 -15.22
N PHE A 59 9.63 8.79 -16.28
CA PHE A 59 8.37 9.38 -16.77
C PHE A 59 7.35 8.29 -17.12
N PHE A 60 7.70 7.35 -17.99
CA PHE A 60 6.78 6.27 -18.37
C PHE A 60 6.45 5.33 -17.21
N SER A 61 7.40 5.08 -16.30
CA SER A 61 7.16 4.30 -15.08
C SER A 61 6.13 4.99 -14.17
N CYS A 62 6.27 6.30 -13.93
CA CYS A 62 5.31 7.10 -13.17
C CYS A 62 3.93 7.12 -13.83
N CYS A 63 3.85 7.36 -15.15
CA CYS A 63 2.58 7.33 -15.89
C CYS A 63 1.90 5.96 -15.79
N GLY A 64 2.65 4.87 -15.98
CA GLY A 64 2.13 3.51 -15.89
C GLY A 64 1.60 3.17 -14.49
N ALA A 65 2.36 3.52 -13.44
CA ALA A 65 1.94 3.31 -12.05
C ALA A 65 0.69 4.16 -11.70
N GLY A 66 0.62 5.39 -12.20
CA GLY A 66 -0.53 6.27 -12.05
C GLY A 66 -1.79 5.70 -12.71
N LEU A 67 -1.70 5.26 -13.96
CA LEU A 67 -2.81 4.64 -14.69
C LEU A 67 -3.29 3.32 -14.05
N GLN A 68 -2.36 2.50 -13.56
CA GLN A 68 -2.71 1.28 -12.82
C GLN A 68 -3.49 1.62 -11.54
N SER A 69 -3.04 2.63 -10.79
CA SER A 69 -3.71 3.05 -9.54
C SER A 69 -5.08 3.67 -9.82
N LEU A 70 -5.19 4.49 -10.85
CA LEU A 70 -6.43 5.17 -11.25
C LEU A 70 -7.51 4.19 -11.72
N THR A 71 -7.11 3.08 -12.35
CA THR A 71 -8.05 2.04 -12.79
C THR A 71 -8.32 0.99 -11.72
N GLY A 72 -7.34 0.70 -10.84
CA GLY A 72 -7.44 -0.29 -9.77
C GLY A 72 -8.29 0.17 -8.58
N ALA A 73 -8.05 1.38 -8.07
CA ALA A 73 -8.76 1.93 -6.90
C ALA A 73 -10.29 1.94 -7.03
N PRO A 74 -10.90 2.45 -8.11
CA PRO A 74 -12.36 2.49 -8.22
C PRO A 74 -12.98 1.11 -8.39
N ARG A 75 -12.26 0.14 -8.97
CA ARG A 75 -12.72 -1.26 -9.07
C ARG A 75 -12.71 -1.95 -7.72
N LEU A 76 -11.70 -1.69 -6.88
CA LEU A 76 -11.66 -2.18 -5.51
C LEU A 76 -12.80 -1.59 -4.69
N LEU A 77 -13.03 -0.27 -4.78
CA LEU A 77 -14.13 0.38 -4.08
C LEU A 77 -15.50 -0.14 -4.53
N GLN A 78 -15.68 -0.35 -5.84
CA GLN A 78 -16.92 -0.93 -6.38
C GLN A 78 -17.15 -2.37 -5.91
N ALA A 79 -16.10 -3.19 -5.80
CA ALA A 79 -16.22 -4.55 -5.26
C ALA A 79 -16.70 -4.53 -3.80
N ILE A 80 -16.08 -3.70 -2.96
CA ILE A 80 -16.47 -3.53 -1.55
C ILE A 80 -17.92 -3.03 -1.43
N ALA A 81 -18.33 -2.09 -2.28
CA ALA A 81 -19.69 -1.57 -2.29
C ALA A 81 -20.73 -2.63 -2.70
N ARG A 82 -20.37 -3.55 -3.60
CA ARG A 82 -21.24 -4.67 -4.03
C ARG A 82 -21.34 -5.77 -3.00
N ASP A 83 -20.31 -5.95 -2.16
CA ASP A 83 -20.36 -6.91 -1.04
C ASP A 83 -21.41 -6.52 0.01
N GLY A 84 -21.92 -5.27 -0.01
CA GLY A 84 -23.02 -4.82 0.84
C GLY A 84 -22.69 -4.72 2.34
N ILE A 85 -21.42 -4.91 2.71
CA ILE A 85 -20.92 -4.90 4.09
C ILE A 85 -21.16 -3.53 4.77
N VAL A 86 -21.11 -2.45 3.98
CA VAL A 86 -21.23 -1.09 4.48
C VAL A 86 -22.32 -0.34 3.70
N PRO A 87 -23.51 -0.07 4.29
CA PRO A 87 -24.68 0.43 3.56
C PRO A 87 -24.46 1.81 2.93
N PHE A 88 -23.66 2.68 3.55
CA PHE A 88 -23.37 4.00 3.00
C PHE A 88 -22.46 3.96 1.75
N LEU A 89 -21.72 2.86 1.51
CA LEU A 89 -20.88 2.70 0.32
C LEU A 89 -21.66 2.17 -0.90
N GLN A 90 -22.89 1.70 -0.75
CA GLN A 90 -23.64 1.05 -1.83
C GLN A 90 -23.84 1.95 -3.07
N VAL A 91 -23.85 3.28 -2.89
CA VAL A 91 -23.91 4.26 -3.98
C VAL A 91 -22.76 4.08 -4.98
N PHE A 92 -21.57 3.68 -4.51
CA PHE A 92 -20.40 3.44 -5.35
C PHE A 92 -20.42 2.07 -6.06
N GLY A 93 -21.36 1.19 -5.71
CA GLY A 93 -21.55 -0.11 -6.35
C GLY A 93 -22.19 -0.03 -7.73
N HIS A 94 -22.83 1.11 -8.04
CA HIS A 94 -23.50 1.36 -9.32
C HIS A 94 -22.46 1.42 -10.46
N GLY A 95 -22.60 0.51 -11.42
CA GLY A 95 -21.75 0.43 -12.60
C GLY A 95 -22.56 0.65 -13.88
N LYS A 96 -21.90 1.15 -14.93
CA LYS A 96 -22.50 1.20 -16.28
C LYS A 96 -22.72 -0.23 -16.80
N ALA A 97 -23.46 -0.41 -17.89
CA ALA A 97 -23.68 -1.72 -18.54
C ALA A 97 -22.37 -2.50 -18.83
N ASN A 98 -21.25 -1.79 -19.01
CA ASN A 98 -19.92 -2.37 -19.24
C ASN A 98 -19.17 -2.74 -17.96
N GLY A 99 -19.80 -2.62 -16.78
CA GLY A 99 -19.19 -2.88 -15.47
C GLY A 99 -18.28 -1.77 -14.96
N GLU A 100 -18.15 -0.64 -15.68
CA GLU A 100 -17.28 0.47 -15.29
C GLU A 100 -17.80 1.23 -14.06
N PRO A 101 -16.95 1.46 -13.04
CA PRO A 101 -17.34 2.14 -11.80
C PRO A 101 -17.31 3.68 -11.95
N THR A 102 -18.38 4.28 -12.47
CA THR A 102 -18.44 5.74 -12.70
C THR A 102 -18.32 6.55 -11.42
N TRP A 103 -19.16 6.27 -10.41
CA TRP A 103 -19.15 7.01 -9.13
C TRP A 103 -17.89 6.79 -8.32
N ALA A 104 -17.36 5.56 -8.29
CA ALA A 104 -16.12 5.27 -7.59
C ALA A 104 -14.92 5.92 -8.30
N LEU A 105 -14.93 6.02 -9.63
CA LEU A 105 -13.91 6.72 -10.40
C LEU A 105 -13.94 8.23 -10.11
N LEU A 106 -15.11 8.85 -10.09
CA LEU A 106 -15.26 10.27 -9.74
C LEU A 106 -14.72 10.56 -8.33
N MET A 107 -15.04 9.71 -7.35
CA MET A 107 -14.48 9.83 -6.00
C MET A 107 -12.95 9.69 -5.99
N THR A 108 -12.41 8.71 -6.72
CA THR A 108 -10.96 8.49 -6.82
C THR A 108 -10.27 9.72 -7.41
N VAL A 109 -10.77 10.26 -8.52
CA VAL A 109 -10.23 11.48 -9.14
C VAL A 109 -10.32 12.67 -8.18
N GLY A 110 -11.42 12.83 -7.45
CA GLY A 110 -11.56 13.89 -6.45
C GLY A 110 -10.51 13.80 -5.33
N ILE A 111 -10.22 12.60 -4.82
CA ILE A 111 -9.18 12.39 -3.81
C ILE A 111 -7.78 12.65 -4.42
N CYS A 112 -7.54 12.21 -5.65
CA CYS A 112 -6.29 12.49 -6.35
C CYS A 112 -6.07 13.99 -6.57
N GLU A 113 -7.11 14.74 -6.91
CA GLU A 113 -7.03 16.19 -7.10
C GLU A 113 -6.59 16.91 -5.82
N ILE A 114 -7.12 16.52 -4.65
CA ILE A 114 -6.68 17.04 -3.35
C ILE A 114 -5.18 16.79 -3.14
N GLY A 115 -4.68 15.60 -3.51
CA GLY A 115 -3.26 15.27 -3.45
C GLY A 115 -2.40 16.12 -4.38
N ILE A 116 -2.89 16.44 -5.59
CA ILE A 116 -2.19 17.29 -6.56
C ILE A 116 -2.12 18.74 -6.06
N LEU A 117 -3.19 19.25 -5.45
CA LEU A 117 -3.25 20.62 -4.91
C LEU A 117 -2.23 20.89 -3.79
N ILE A 118 -1.78 19.87 -3.06
CA ILE A 118 -0.72 20.00 -2.06
C ILE A 118 0.62 20.40 -2.72
N ALA A 119 0.80 20.10 -4.02
CA ALA A 119 1.96 20.46 -4.85
C ALA A 119 3.35 20.08 -4.28
N SER A 120 3.39 19.27 -3.22
CA SER A 120 4.59 18.82 -2.53
C SER A 120 4.53 17.30 -2.37
N LEU A 121 5.42 16.61 -3.09
CA LEU A 121 5.55 15.15 -3.00
C LEU A 121 6.05 14.72 -1.62
N ASP A 122 6.88 15.53 -0.97
CA ASP A 122 7.45 15.23 0.35
C ASP A 122 6.39 15.25 1.46
N ALA A 123 5.31 16.03 1.29
CA ALA A 123 4.18 16.04 2.21
C ALA A 123 3.22 14.85 1.97
N VAL A 124 3.02 14.47 0.70
CA VAL A 124 2.09 13.40 0.32
C VAL A 124 2.69 12.00 0.56
N ALA A 125 4.00 11.83 0.36
CA ALA A 125 4.65 10.52 0.47
C ALA A 125 4.46 9.84 1.85
N PRO A 126 4.68 10.51 3.00
CA PRO A 126 4.44 9.91 4.31
C PRO A 126 2.98 9.49 4.53
N ILE A 127 2.03 10.27 4.04
CA ILE A 127 0.59 9.98 4.16
C ILE A 127 0.25 8.68 3.40
N LEU A 128 0.70 8.56 2.16
CA LEU A 128 0.50 7.34 1.37
C LEU A 128 1.20 6.13 2.00
N SER A 129 2.43 6.29 2.48
CA SER A 129 3.16 5.24 3.17
C SER A 129 2.42 4.72 4.40
N MET A 130 1.76 5.59 5.16
CA MET A 130 0.93 5.19 6.31
C MET A 130 -0.25 4.30 5.89
N PHE A 131 -0.97 4.66 4.84
CA PHE A 131 -2.09 3.85 4.33
C PHE A 131 -1.64 2.48 3.83
N PHE A 132 -0.51 2.41 3.11
CA PHE A 132 0.03 1.12 2.64
C PHE A 132 0.55 0.25 3.79
N LEU A 133 1.29 0.82 4.74
CA LEU A 133 1.78 0.08 5.91
C LEU A 133 0.64 -0.47 6.75
N MET A 134 -0.46 0.27 6.90
CA MET A 134 -1.65 -0.21 7.61
C MET A 134 -2.32 -1.38 6.87
N CYS A 135 -2.46 -1.31 5.55
CA CYS A 135 -2.99 -2.42 4.76
C CYS A 135 -2.14 -3.69 4.95
N TYR A 136 -0.81 -3.56 4.86
CA TYR A 136 0.10 -4.67 5.08
C TYR A 136 0.08 -5.18 6.53
N LEU A 137 -0.10 -4.30 7.52
CA LEU A 137 -0.28 -4.68 8.91
C LEU A 137 -1.50 -5.60 9.07
N PHE A 138 -2.67 -5.20 8.55
CA PHE A 138 -3.90 -5.98 8.71
C PHE A 138 -3.89 -7.28 7.94
N VAL A 139 -3.32 -7.31 6.73
CA VAL A 139 -3.21 -8.58 5.99
C VAL A 139 -2.30 -9.56 6.73
N ASN A 140 -1.15 -9.10 7.23
CA ASN A 140 -0.23 -9.94 8.00
C ASN A 140 -0.82 -10.39 9.34
N LEU A 141 -1.52 -9.50 10.05
CA LEU A 141 -2.25 -9.82 11.28
C LEU A 141 -3.33 -10.88 11.02
N ALA A 142 -4.19 -10.67 10.02
CA ALA A 142 -5.26 -11.60 9.68
C ALA A 142 -4.72 -12.99 9.34
N CYS A 143 -3.63 -13.06 8.56
CA CYS A 143 -2.98 -14.33 8.22
C CYS A 143 -2.41 -15.04 9.47
N ALA A 144 -1.74 -14.31 10.36
CA ALA A 144 -1.17 -14.86 11.58
C ALA A 144 -2.27 -15.38 12.52
N VAL A 145 -3.31 -14.58 12.76
CA VAL A 145 -4.43 -14.91 13.64
C VAL A 145 -5.23 -16.10 13.11
N GLN A 146 -5.56 -16.13 11.81
CA GLN A 146 -6.30 -17.26 11.21
C GLN A 146 -5.53 -18.58 11.30
N THR A 147 -4.20 -18.54 11.18
CA THR A 147 -3.35 -19.72 11.35
C THR A 147 -3.26 -20.16 12.81
N LEU A 148 -3.10 -19.21 13.74
CA LEU A 148 -2.96 -19.52 15.16
C LEU A 148 -4.27 -20.04 15.77
N LEU A 149 -5.40 -19.44 15.40
CA LEU A 149 -6.74 -19.85 15.84
C LEU A 149 -7.31 -21.07 15.09
N ARG A 150 -6.56 -21.63 14.12
CA ARG A 150 -6.98 -22.79 13.32
C ARG A 150 -8.39 -22.64 12.75
N THR A 151 -8.67 -21.48 12.13
CA THR A 151 -9.99 -21.20 11.56
C THR A 151 -10.39 -22.30 10.56
N PRO A 152 -11.62 -22.85 10.60
CA PRO A 152 -11.99 -24.08 9.85
C PRO A 152 -11.73 -24.02 8.33
N ASN A 153 -11.93 -22.84 7.73
CA ASN A 153 -11.77 -22.61 6.30
C ASN A 153 -10.33 -22.20 5.90
N TRP A 154 -9.41 -22.04 6.85
CA TRP A 154 -8.05 -21.58 6.58
C TRP A 154 -7.10 -22.75 6.28
N ARG A 155 -6.69 -22.88 5.02
CA ARG A 155 -5.70 -23.88 4.55
C ARG A 155 -4.70 -23.24 3.58
N PRO A 156 -3.60 -22.66 4.07
CA PRO A 156 -2.60 -22.02 3.22
C PRO A 156 -1.94 -23.08 2.33
N ARG A 157 -2.04 -22.92 1.01
CA ARG A 157 -1.47 -23.87 0.02
C ARG A 157 -0.13 -23.40 -0.58
N PHE A 158 0.41 -22.28 -0.10
CA PHE A 158 1.67 -21.72 -0.58
C PHE A 158 2.86 -22.31 0.19
N LYS A 159 3.90 -22.76 -0.53
CA LYS A 159 5.00 -23.55 0.04
C LYS A 159 5.86 -22.80 1.06
N PHE A 160 6.07 -21.48 0.89
CA PHE A 160 6.93 -20.67 1.76
C PHE A 160 6.16 -19.89 2.83
N TYR A 161 4.88 -20.20 3.04
CA TYR A 161 4.08 -19.54 4.06
C TYR A 161 4.33 -20.14 5.45
N HIS A 162 4.66 -19.28 6.42
CA HIS A 162 4.73 -19.64 7.84
C HIS A 162 4.13 -18.52 8.69
N TRP A 163 3.45 -18.86 9.80
CA TRP A 163 2.79 -17.88 10.67
C TRP A 163 3.78 -16.86 11.26
N THR A 164 5.00 -17.30 11.58
CA THR A 164 6.07 -16.44 12.09
C THR A 164 6.48 -15.37 11.08
N LEU A 165 6.46 -15.68 9.77
CA LEU A 165 6.76 -14.72 8.72
C LEU A 165 5.71 -13.60 8.70
N SER A 166 4.42 -13.96 8.83
CA SER A 166 3.33 -12.99 8.92
C SER A 166 3.43 -12.17 10.22
N PHE A 167 3.78 -12.79 11.34
CA PHE A 167 3.98 -12.07 12.60
C PHE A 167 5.17 -11.09 12.53
N LEU A 168 6.29 -11.49 11.93
CA LEU A 168 7.43 -10.60 11.68
C LEU A 168 7.05 -9.43 10.76
N GLY A 169 6.32 -9.70 9.67
CA GLY A 169 5.81 -8.65 8.78
C GLY A 169 4.89 -7.67 9.48
N MET A 170 3.98 -8.15 10.32
CA MET A 170 3.12 -7.32 11.15
C MET A 170 3.95 -6.43 12.10
N SER A 171 4.93 -7.00 12.80
CA SER A 171 5.80 -6.26 13.72
C SER A 171 6.65 -5.19 13.01
N LEU A 172 7.20 -5.51 11.84
CA LEU A 172 7.93 -4.56 10.99
C LEU A 172 7.03 -3.41 10.52
N CYS A 173 5.82 -3.71 10.03
CA CYS A 173 4.87 -2.68 9.60
C CYS A 173 4.51 -1.74 10.77
N LEU A 174 4.22 -2.31 11.94
CA LEU A 174 3.88 -1.54 13.14
C LEU A 174 5.05 -0.64 13.56
N SER A 175 6.27 -1.19 13.60
CA SER A 175 7.47 -0.45 13.97
C SER A 175 7.71 0.74 13.03
N LEU A 176 7.59 0.54 11.71
CA LEU A 176 7.76 1.61 10.71
C LEU A 176 6.69 2.71 10.84
N MET A 177 5.44 2.33 11.12
CA MET A 177 4.37 3.32 11.35
C MET A 177 4.67 4.20 12.57
N PHE A 178 5.11 3.61 13.69
CA PHE A 178 5.46 4.37 14.90
C PHE A 178 6.70 5.25 14.73
N ILE A 179 7.72 4.77 14.00
CA ILE A 179 8.93 5.54 13.70
C ILE A 179 8.61 6.75 12.83
N SER A 180 7.73 6.60 11.83
CA SER A 180 7.41 7.71 10.93
C SER A 180 6.50 8.75 11.58
N SER A 181 5.39 8.36 12.21
CA SER A 181 4.60 9.27 13.05
C SER A 181 3.64 8.50 13.95
N TRP A 182 3.96 8.48 15.23
CA TRP A 182 3.14 7.82 16.26
C TRP A 182 1.72 8.41 16.37
N TYR A 183 1.55 9.71 16.17
CA TYR A 183 0.23 10.36 16.25
C TYR A 183 -0.70 9.90 15.12
N TYR A 184 -0.26 9.99 13.87
CA TYR A 184 -1.05 9.51 12.74
C TYR A 184 -1.30 8.00 12.81
N ALA A 185 -0.32 7.22 13.27
CA ALA A 185 -0.48 5.78 13.46
C ALA A 185 -1.60 5.44 14.46
N LEU A 186 -1.64 6.11 15.61
CA LEU A 186 -2.67 5.90 16.63
C LEU A 186 -4.07 6.28 16.10
N VAL A 187 -4.22 7.46 15.50
CA VAL A 187 -5.51 7.89 14.93
C VAL A 187 -5.99 6.90 13.88
N ALA A 188 -5.11 6.49 12.98
CA ALA A 188 -5.47 5.63 11.88
C ALA A 188 -5.80 4.18 12.34
N MET A 189 -5.08 3.64 13.32
CA MET A 189 -5.44 2.37 13.97
C MET A 189 -6.78 2.45 14.72
N SER A 190 -7.07 3.59 15.35
CA SER A 190 -8.35 3.82 16.04
C SER A 190 -9.52 3.77 15.06
N ILE A 191 -9.41 4.51 13.94
CA ILE A 191 -10.45 4.54 12.89
C ILE A 191 -10.66 3.14 12.32
N ALA A 192 -9.59 2.41 12.02
CA ALA A 192 -9.69 1.05 11.50
C ALA A 192 -10.35 0.09 12.51
N GLY A 193 -10.04 0.21 13.80
CA GLY A 193 -10.71 -0.54 14.87
C GLY A 193 -12.20 -0.22 14.98
N CYS A 194 -12.57 1.06 14.88
CA CYS A 194 -13.97 1.48 14.85
C CYS A 194 -14.74 0.91 13.65
N ILE A 195 -14.14 0.92 12.45
CA ILE A 195 -14.73 0.33 11.25
C ILE A 195 -14.90 -1.18 11.44
N TYR A 196 -13.88 -1.87 11.93
CA TYR A 196 -13.95 -3.31 12.22
C TYR A 196 -15.10 -3.64 13.18
N LYS A 197 -15.21 -2.88 14.28
CA LYS A 197 -16.30 -3.05 15.26
C LYS A 197 -17.68 -2.72 14.68
N TYR A 198 -17.78 -1.71 13.83
CA TYR A 198 -19.02 -1.38 13.14
C TYR A 198 -19.48 -2.52 12.22
N ILE A 199 -18.55 -3.12 11.48
CA ILE A 199 -18.84 -4.27 10.61
C ILE A 199 -19.27 -5.48 11.45
N GLU A 200 -18.57 -5.76 12.56
CA GLU A 200 -18.92 -6.84 13.50
C GLU A 200 -20.30 -6.65 14.15
N TYR A 201 -20.72 -5.40 14.42
CA TYR A 201 -22.04 -5.12 14.98
C TYR A 201 -23.18 -5.29 13.96
N ARG A 202 -22.89 -5.13 12.67
CA ARG A 202 -23.89 -5.15 11.59
C ARG A 202 -23.99 -6.49 10.86
N GLY A 203 -22.92 -7.26 10.83
CA GLY A 203 -22.88 -8.63 10.26
C GLY A 203 -23.41 -9.66 11.24
#